data_AF-A0A3C1PI00-F1
#
_entry.id   AF-A0A3C1PI00-F1
#
_cell.length_a   1.000
_cell.length_b   1.000
_cell.length_c   1.000
_cell.angle_alpha   90.00
_cell.angle_beta   90.00
_cell.angle_gamma   90.00
#
_symmetry.space_group_name_H-M   'P 1'
#
loop_
_entity.id
_entity.type
_entity.pdbx_description
1 polymer ?
#
loop_
_entity_poly.entity_id
_entity_poly.type
_entity_poly.pdbx_seq_one_letter_code
_entity_poly.pdbx_strand_id
1 'polypeptide(L)'
;MIMNASQIKNIRILDFLHKIGIAPAKQYGGFYYFKAPYRSDSTPSLRVYHEKNIWFDLGTGTGGNIIDLACLIYSCNFKNALQKLSNENINSFSFQPSEKNNTDIEIKHIQPLQNKALIQYLQSRKIALPLAQIYLNEAYYKVTYFDKLGKLITKQYFALAFKNNSNGY
;
A
#
# COMPACT_ATOMS: atom_id res chain seq x y z
N MET A 1 -33.35 10.94 -4.14
CA MET A 1 -32.88 10.74 -5.53
C MET A 1 -32.00 9.49 -5.52
N ILE A 2 -32.35 8.43 -6.25
CA ILE A 2 -31.58 7.17 -6.24
C ILE A 2 -30.32 7.38 -7.08
N MET A 3 -29.13 7.12 -6.52
CA MET A 3 -27.88 7.19 -7.29
C MET A 3 -27.90 6.10 -8.37
N ASN A 4 -27.40 6.41 -9.58
CA ASN A 4 -27.27 5.39 -10.63
C ASN A 4 -26.05 4.48 -10.37
N ALA A 5 -26.02 3.30 -11.00
CA ALA A 5 -24.97 2.30 -10.76
C ALA A 5 -23.55 2.82 -11.05
N SER A 6 -23.38 3.73 -12.01
CA SER A 6 -22.09 4.35 -12.33
C SER A 6 -21.62 5.31 -11.23
N GLN A 7 -22.53 6.08 -10.63
CA GLN A 7 -22.24 6.94 -9.48
C GLN A 7 -21.86 6.11 -8.25
N ILE A 8 -22.57 5.00 -8.02
CA ILE A 8 -22.31 4.11 -6.87
C ILE A 8 -20.92 3.49 -6.96
N LYS A 9 -20.45 3.11 -8.16
CA LYS A 9 -19.09 2.58 -8.35
C LYS A 9 -17.98 3.58 -7.99
N ASN A 10 -18.29 4.87 -7.97
CA ASN A 10 -17.34 5.92 -7.60
C ASN A 10 -17.31 6.21 -6.09
N ILE A 11 -18.21 5.61 -5.31
CA ILE A 11 -18.13 5.65 -3.84
C ILE A 11 -16.81 5.01 -3.43
N ARG A 12 -15.96 5.77 -2.75
CA ARG A 12 -14.68 5.24 -2.27
C ARG A 12 -14.94 4.21 -1.17
N ILE A 13 -14.32 3.04 -1.32
CA ILE A 13 -14.45 1.95 -0.35
C ILE A 13 -13.99 2.38 1.05
N LEU A 14 -12.94 3.21 1.14
CA LEU A 14 -12.48 3.76 2.42
C LEU A 14 -13.55 4.61 3.11
N ASP A 15 -14.17 5.54 2.37
CA ASP A 15 -15.19 6.44 2.91
C ASP A 15 -16.41 5.64 3.38
N PHE A 16 -16.81 4.63 2.60
CA PHE A 16 -17.88 3.70 2.96
C PHE A 16 -17.57 2.93 4.25
N LEU A 17 -16.41 2.26 4.32
CA LEU A 17 -16.02 1.47 5.51
C LEU A 17 -15.96 2.34 6.76
N HIS A 18 -15.39 3.54 6.66
CA HIS A 18 -15.36 4.48 7.78
C HIS A 18 -16.76 4.91 8.22
N LYS A 19 -17.66 5.20 7.27
CA LYS A 19 -19.03 5.62 7.57
C LYS A 19 -19.80 4.56 8.36
N ILE A 20 -19.56 3.28 8.08
CA ILE A 20 -20.15 2.17 8.83
C ILE A 20 -19.34 1.78 10.08
N GLY A 21 -18.39 2.63 10.51
CA GLY A 21 -17.64 2.47 11.76
C GLY A 21 -16.46 1.50 11.68
N ILE A 22 -16.00 1.13 10.48
CA ILE A 22 -14.89 0.20 10.28
C ILE A 22 -13.60 0.99 10.01
N ALA A 23 -12.69 0.95 10.97
CA ALA A 23 -11.38 1.60 10.88
C ALA A 23 -10.30 0.66 10.31
N PRO A 24 -9.30 1.20 9.58
CA PRO A 24 -8.18 0.41 9.11
C PRO A 24 -7.32 -0.07 10.27
N ALA A 25 -6.88 -1.33 10.20
CA ALA A 25 -5.95 -1.90 11.16
C ALA A 25 -4.48 -1.55 10.82
N LYS A 26 -4.14 -1.41 9.54
CA LYS A 26 -2.81 -0.99 9.06
C LYS A 26 -2.93 -0.20 7.75
N GLN A 27 -2.00 0.71 7.50
CA GLN A 27 -1.89 1.50 6.27
C GLN A 27 -0.54 1.27 5.59
N TYR A 28 -0.57 1.11 4.27
CA TYR A 28 0.58 1.02 3.39
C TYR A 28 0.40 2.01 2.23
N GLY A 29 1.50 2.36 1.55
CA GLY A 29 1.52 3.44 0.55
C GLY A 29 0.51 3.34 -0.60
N GLY A 30 -0.07 2.16 -0.88
CA GLY A 30 -1.11 1.99 -1.90
C GLY A 30 -2.36 1.21 -1.46
N PHE A 31 -2.45 0.78 -0.19
CA PHE A 31 -3.60 0.04 0.31
C PHE A 31 -3.69 0.01 1.84
N TYR A 32 -4.88 -0.28 2.35
CA TYR A 32 -5.18 -0.40 3.77
C TYR A 32 -5.57 -1.83 4.11
N TYR A 33 -5.16 -2.33 5.27
CA TYR A 33 -5.68 -3.57 5.83
C TYR A 33 -6.82 -3.28 6.79
N PHE A 34 -7.87 -4.07 6.66
CA PHE A 34 -9.00 -4.15 7.57
C PHE A 34 -9.16 -5.59 8.05
N LYS A 35 -9.81 -5.76 9.20
CA LYS A 35 -10.41 -7.06 9.51
C LYS A 35 -11.61 -7.25 8.59
N ALA A 36 -11.74 -8.43 7.98
CA ALA A 36 -12.91 -8.74 7.17
C ALA A 36 -14.18 -8.70 8.05
N PRO A 37 -15.11 -7.75 7.83
CA PRO A 37 -16.25 -7.53 8.74
C PRO A 37 -17.38 -8.55 8.59
N TYR A 38 -17.36 -9.36 7.53
CA TYR A 38 -18.39 -10.34 7.18
C TYR A 38 -18.03 -11.78 7.59
N ARG A 39 -16.91 -11.98 8.29
CA ARG A 39 -16.49 -13.28 8.83
C ARG A 39 -15.61 -13.10 10.05
N SER A 40 -15.32 -14.20 10.76
CA SER A 40 -14.30 -14.18 11.81
C SER A 40 -12.92 -13.94 11.18
N ASP A 41 -12.28 -12.83 11.57
CA ASP A 41 -10.96 -12.44 11.08
C ASP A 41 -10.08 -11.97 12.24
N SER A 42 -9.31 -12.89 12.82
CA SER A 42 -8.42 -12.60 13.94
C SER A 42 -7.28 -11.67 13.51
N THR A 43 -6.82 -11.82 12.28
CA THR A 43 -5.67 -11.11 11.70
C THR A 43 -6.12 -10.36 10.45
N PRO A 44 -5.95 -9.02 10.37
CA PRO A 44 -6.45 -8.23 9.25
C PRO A 44 -6.01 -8.78 7.88
N SER A 45 -6.95 -9.23 7.06
CA SER A 45 -6.69 -9.85 5.75
C SER A 45 -7.33 -9.13 4.57
N LEU A 46 -8.28 -8.21 4.83
CA LEU A 46 -8.99 -7.45 3.81
C LEU A 46 -8.12 -6.26 3.37
N ARG A 47 -7.64 -6.28 2.13
CA ARG A 47 -6.90 -5.16 1.51
C ARG A 47 -7.84 -4.26 0.74
N VAL A 48 -7.73 -2.95 0.94
CA VAL A 48 -8.45 -1.93 0.17
C VAL A 48 -7.43 -1.06 -0.57
N TYR A 49 -7.42 -1.14 -1.89
CA TYR A 49 -6.56 -0.34 -2.77
C TYR A 49 -7.26 0.96 -3.13
N HIS A 50 -6.97 2.03 -2.40
CA HIS A 50 -7.74 3.28 -2.46
C HIS A 50 -7.65 4.01 -3.81
N GLU A 51 -6.50 3.95 -4.49
CA GLU A 51 -6.34 4.58 -5.81
C GLU A 51 -7.16 3.87 -6.90
N LYS A 52 -7.24 2.54 -6.81
CA LYS A 52 -7.99 1.70 -7.75
C LYS A 52 -9.47 1.54 -7.38
N ASN A 53 -9.84 1.97 -6.17
CA ASN A 53 -11.15 1.75 -5.57
C ASN A 53 -11.64 0.28 -5.62
N ILE A 54 -10.76 -0.65 -5.31
CA ILE A 54 -11.04 -2.10 -5.25
C ILE A 54 -10.60 -2.69 -3.91
N TRP A 55 -11.13 -3.86 -3.58
CA TRP A 55 -10.74 -4.62 -2.41
C TRP A 55 -10.38 -6.07 -2.76
N PHE A 56 -9.61 -6.71 -1.89
CA PHE A 56 -9.25 -8.13 -1.96
C PHE A 56 -9.13 -8.71 -0.55
N ASP A 57 -9.85 -9.79 -0.26
CA ASP A 57 -9.71 -10.54 0.99
C ASP A 57 -8.77 -11.74 0.76
N LEU A 58 -7.61 -11.71 1.43
CA LEU A 58 -6.65 -12.81 1.39
C LEU A 58 -7.20 -14.10 2.01
N GLY A 59 -8.14 -14.02 2.96
CA GLY A 59 -8.67 -15.18 3.67
C GLY A 59 -9.63 -16.02 2.82
N THR A 60 -10.32 -15.39 1.85
CA THR A 60 -11.24 -16.07 0.92
C THR A 60 -10.71 -16.13 -0.51
N GLY A 61 -9.69 -15.34 -0.85
CA GLY A 61 -9.19 -15.18 -2.21
C GLY A 61 -10.13 -14.41 -3.13
N THR A 62 -11.10 -13.68 -2.57
CA THR A 62 -12.11 -12.93 -3.34
C THR A 62 -11.81 -11.43 -3.33
N GLY A 63 -12.26 -10.73 -4.36
CA GLY A 63 -12.13 -9.29 -4.46
C GLY A 63 -13.20 -8.70 -5.35
N GLY A 64 -13.26 -7.38 -5.42
CA GLY A 64 -14.27 -6.71 -6.22
C GLY A 64 -14.30 -5.20 -6.02
N ASN A 65 -15.42 -4.60 -6.43
CA ASN A 65 -15.71 -3.19 -6.23
C ASN A 65 -16.55 -2.98 -4.95
N ILE A 66 -16.96 -1.73 -4.72
CA ILE A 66 -17.77 -1.33 -3.57
C ILE A 66 -19.12 -2.07 -3.46
N ILE A 67 -19.76 -2.40 -4.58
CA ILE A 67 -21.05 -3.11 -4.57
C ILE A 67 -20.84 -4.55 -4.10
N ASP A 68 -19.79 -5.22 -4.62
CA ASP A 68 -19.44 -6.58 -4.19
C ASP A 68 -19.14 -6.62 -2.69
N LEU A 69 -18.41 -5.61 -2.18
CA LEU A 69 -18.12 -5.50 -0.76
C LEU A 69 -19.39 -5.29 0.08
N ALA A 70 -20.28 -4.41 -0.36
CA ALA A 70 -21.54 -4.12 0.32
C ALA A 70 -22.46 -5.35 0.35
N CYS A 71 -22.50 -6.15 -0.72
CA CYS A 71 -23.21 -7.42 -0.74
C CYS A 71 -22.71 -8.37 0.36
N LEU A 72 -21.39 -8.46 0.56
CA LEU A 72 -20.80 -9.29 1.63
C LEU A 72 -21.11 -8.73 3.02
N ILE A 73 -20.86 -7.43 3.24
CA ILE A 73 -21.03 -6.77 4.55
C ILE A 73 -22.48 -6.84 5.01
N TYR A 74 -23.42 -6.53 4.13
CA TYR A 74 -24.84 -6.53 4.47
C TYR A 74 -25.52 -7.88 4.23
N SER A 75 -24.78 -8.90 3.78
CA SER A 75 -25.30 -10.23 3.44
C SER A 75 -26.56 -10.14 2.55
N CYS A 76 -26.46 -9.36 1.47
CA CYS A 76 -27.61 -9.03 0.62
C CYS A 76 -27.28 -9.10 -0.87
N ASN A 77 -28.33 -9.13 -1.69
CA ASN A 77 -28.18 -9.12 -3.15
C ASN A 77 -27.81 -7.72 -3.68
N PHE A 78 -27.44 -7.68 -4.96
CA PHE A 78 -27.04 -6.47 -5.67
C PHE A 78 -28.04 -5.32 -5.54
N LYS A 79 -29.35 -5.57 -5.72
CA LYS A 79 -30.38 -4.53 -5.65
C LYS A 79 -30.44 -3.89 -4.27
N ASN A 80 -30.38 -4.70 -3.22
CA ASN A 80 -30.41 -4.22 -1.84
C ASN A 80 -29.11 -3.48 -1.48
N ALA A 81 -27.96 -3.95 -1.97
CA ALA A 81 -26.69 -3.26 -1.80
C ALA A 81 -26.70 -1.87 -2.44
N LEU A 82 -27.24 -1.72 -3.66
CA LEU A 82 -27.40 -0.41 -4.30
C LEU A 82 -28.28 0.53 -3.48
N GLN A 83 -29.39 0.03 -2.93
CA GLN A 83 -30.30 0.83 -2.12
C GLN A 83 -29.61 1.30 -0.83
N LYS A 84 -28.89 0.42 -0.14
CA LYS A 84 -28.13 0.77 1.06
C LYS A 84 -27.05 1.82 0.75
N LEU A 85 -26.22 1.58 -0.26
CA LEU A 85 -25.18 2.52 -0.68
C LEU A 85 -25.73 3.90 -1.09
N SER A 86 -26.93 3.93 -1.70
CA SER A 86 -27.61 5.19 -2.05
C SER A 86 -28.13 5.94 -0.83
N ASN A 87 -28.70 5.22 0.15
CA ASN A 87 -29.26 5.80 1.36
C ASN A 87 -28.19 6.31 2.33
N GLU A 88 -27.00 5.72 2.27
CA GLU A 88 -25.86 6.12 3.09
C GLU A 88 -25.36 7.53 2.76
N ASN A 89 -25.91 8.28 1.79
CA ASN A 89 -25.56 9.70 1.51
C ASN A 89 -24.05 9.95 1.68
N ILE A 90 -23.24 9.16 0.99
CA ILE A 90 -21.77 9.28 1.00
C ILE A 90 -21.43 10.48 0.13
N ASN A 91 -21.83 11.67 0.59
CA ASN A 91 -21.27 12.92 0.13
C ASN A 91 -19.79 12.83 0.45
N SER A 92 -18.96 12.98 -0.57
CA SER A 92 -17.51 12.84 -0.52
C SER A 92 -16.92 13.60 0.65
N PHE A 93 -16.82 12.94 1.81
CA PHE A 93 -15.91 13.39 2.84
C PHE A 93 -14.54 13.12 2.25
N SER A 94 -13.80 14.20 1.99
CA SER A 94 -12.40 14.06 1.70
C SER A 94 -11.77 13.48 2.95
N PHE A 95 -11.61 12.15 2.98
CA PHE A 95 -10.52 11.57 3.73
C PHE A 95 -9.28 12.31 3.24
N GLN A 96 -8.82 13.29 4.01
CA GLN A 96 -7.41 13.62 3.97
C GLN A 96 -6.75 12.28 4.30
N PRO A 97 -6.02 11.67 3.36
CA PRO A 97 -5.22 10.51 3.70
C PRO A 97 -4.40 10.97 4.90
N SER A 98 -4.56 10.30 6.04
CA SER A 98 -3.58 10.40 7.10
C SER A 98 -2.24 10.27 6.41
N GLU A 99 -1.45 11.33 6.58
CA GLU A 99 -0.34 11.76 5.74
C GLU A 99 0.23 10.59 4.95
N LYS A 100 0.23 10.71 3.61
CA LYS A 100 1.03 9.83 2.75
C LYS A 100 2.30 9.52 3.53
N ASN A 101 2.56 8.26 3.84
CA ASN A 101 3.89 7.85 4.22
C ASN A 101 4.73 8.05 2.94
N ASN A 102 5.05 9.31 2.66
CA ASN A 102 5.83 9.83 1.56
C ASN A 102 7.27 9.42 1.86
N THR A 103 7.54 8.13 1.92
CA THR A 103 8.89 7.62 1.86
C THR A 103 9.31 7.73 0.40
N ASP A 104 9.81 8.90 0.03
CA ASP A 104 10.33 9.14 -1.32
C ASP A 104 11.79 8.68 -1.36
N ILE A 105 12.08 7.71 -2.23
CA ILE A 105 13.41 7.12 -2.40
C ILE A 105 13.96 7.63 -3.73
N GLU A 106 15.08 8.36 -3.66
CA GLU A 106 15.76 8.87 -4.85
C GLU A 106 17.18 8.31 -4.91
N ILE A 107 17.48 7.53 -5.96
CA ILE A 107 18.84 7.08 -6.26
C ILE A 107 19.63 8.28 -6.79
N LYS A 108 20.73 8.61 -6.12
CA LYS A 108 21.60 9.72 -6.50
C LYS A 108 22.63 9.31 -7.54
N HIS A 109 23.29 8.19 -7.30
CA HIS A 109 24.23 7.61 -8.25
C HIS A 109 24.49 6.15 -7.91
N ILE A 110 25.06 5.46 -8.89
CA ILE A 110 25.47 4.06 -8.82
C ILE A 110 26.88 3.96 -9.36
N GLN A 111 27.73 3.21 -8.66
CA GLN A 111 29.12 3.03 -9.05
C GLN A 111 29.60 1.61 -8.75
N PRO A 112 30.73 1.18 -9.35
CA PRO A 112 31.34 -0.10 -9.02
C PRO A 112 31.56 -0.26 -7.52
N LEU A 113 31.40 -1.48 -7.02
CA LEU A 113 31.57 -1.81 -5.61
C LEU A 113 33.00 -1.51 -5.13
N GLN A 114 33.13 -0.51 -4.24
CA GLN A 114 34.40 -0.04 -3.67
C GLN A 114 34.29 0.44 -2.21
N ASN A 115 33.08 0.63 -1.69
CA ASN A 115 32.81 1.07 -0.34
C ASN A 115 33.24 0.02 0.68
N LYS A 116 34.15 0.41 1.58
CA LYS A 116 34.75 -0.50 2.57
C LYS A 116 33.72 -1.16 3.48
N ALA A 117 32.66 -0.46 3.88
CA ALA A 117 31.63 -1.04 4.76
C ALA A 117 30.81 -2.11 4.04
N LEU A 118 30.48 -1.89 2.75
CA LEU A 118 29.80 -2.90 1.93
C LEU A 118 30.68 -4.11 1.65
N ILE A 119 31.96 -3.89 1.35
CA ILE A 119 32.95 -4.96 1.15
C ILE A 119 33.11 -5.78 2.44
N GLN A 120 33.25 -5.12 3.59
CA GLN A 120 33.36 -5.79 4.88
C GLN A 120 32.09 -6.59 5.22
N TYR A 121 30.91 -6.05 4.89
CA TYR A 121 29.66 -6.78 5.01
C TYR A 121 29.66 -8.06 4.15
N LEU A 122 30.06 -7.97 2.88
CA LEU A 122 30.16 -9.15 1.99
C LEU A 122 31.15 -10.20 2.50
N GLN A 123 32.31 -9.76 2.97
CA GLN A 123 33.33 -10.64 3.57
C GLN A 123 32.79 -11.35 4.82
N SER A 124 32.06 -10.64 5.69
CA SER A 124 31.44 -11.24 6.87
C SER A 124 30.40 -12.31 6.51
N ARG A 125 29.79 -12.20 5.32
CA ARG A 125 28.86 -13.17 4.75
C ARG A 125 29.54 -14.24 3.90
N LYS A 126 30.89 -14.29 3.91
CA LYS A 126 31.73 -15.23 3.15
C LYS A 126 31.51 -15.16 1.63
N ILE A 127 31.15 -13.97 1.11
CA ILE A 127 31.00 -13.73 -0.32
C ILE A 127 32.33 -13.20 -0.86
N ALA A 128 32.90 -13.89 -1.85
CA ALA A 128 34.16 -13.50 -2.46
C ALA A 128 34.02 -12.16 -3.19
N LEU A 129 34.90 -11.20 -2.90
CA LEU A 129 34.86 -9.86 -3.49
C LEU A 129 34.91 -9.87 -5.04
N PRO A 130 35.78 -10.67 -5.69
CA PRO A 130 35.78 -10.74 -7.16
C PRO A 130 34.44 -11.17 -7.74
N LEU A 131 33.75 -12.12 -7.09
CA LEU A 131 32.42 -12.57 -7.53
C LEU A 131 31.37 -11.48 -7.31
N ALA A 132 31.41 -10.82 -6.15
CA ALA A 132 30.51 -9.72 -5.85
C ALA A 132 30.62 -8.58 -6.88
N GLN A 133 31.83 -8.18 -7.26
CA GLN A 133 32.07 -7.10 -8.22
C GLN A 133 31.54 -7.39 -9.64
N ILE A 134 31.30 -8.66 -9.99
CA ILE A 134 30.68 -9.04 -11.27
C ILE A 134 29.17 -8.71 -11.27
N TYR A 135 28.49 -8.91 -10.14
CA TYR A 135 27.03 -8.86 -10.07
C TYR A 135 26.47 -7.65 -9.31
N LEU A 136 27.31 -7.00 -8.50
CA LEU A 136 26.91 -5.95 -7.57
C LEU A 136 27.60 -4.64 -7.90
N ASN A 137 26.80 -3.58 -7.89
CA ASN A 137 27.26 -2.22 -7.74
C ASN A 137 26.93 -1.73 -6.33
N GLU A 138 27.40 -0.53 -5.99
CA GLU A 138 26.90 0.21 -4.84
C GLU A 138 26.03 1.38 -5.29
N ALA A 139 24.89 1.54 -4.64
CA ALA A 139 23.98 2.66 -4.87
C ALA A 139 24.00 3.59 -3.67
N TYR A 140 24.04 4.89 -3.95
CA TYR A 140 23.84 5.95 -2.97
C TYR A 140 22.48 6.57 -3.22
N TYR A 141 21.66 6.64 -2.19
CA TYR A 141 20.28 7.11 -2.30
C TYR A 141 19.90 7.95 -1.09
N LYS A 142 18.85 8.74 -1.22
CA LYS A 142 18.20 9.40 -0.09
C LYS A 142 16.81 8.84 0.11
N VAL A 143 16.40 8.79 1.37
CA VAL A 143 15.01 8.54 1.78
C VAL A 143 14.53 9.79 2.48
N THR A 144 13.47 10.38 1.93
CA THR A 144 12.73 11.48 2.56
C THR A 144 11.52 10.88 3.23
N TYR A 145 11.25 11.18 4.50
CA TYR A 145 10.11 10.66 5.26
C TYR A 145 9.71 11.61 6.39
N PHE A 146 8.47 11.52 6.88
CA PHE A 146 8.05 12.26 8.07
C PHE A 146 8.40 11.48 9.34
N ASP A 147 8.97 12.13 10.34
CA ASP A 147 9.18 11.52 11.66
C ASP A 147 7.89 11.46 12.49
N LYS A 148 7.98 10.90 13.70
CA LYS A 148 6.83 10.74 14.61
C LYS A 148 6.19 12.06 15.05
N LEU A 149 6.87 13.19 14.85
CA LEU A 149 6.40 14.53 15.19
C LEU A 149 5.91 15.30 13.95
N GLY A 150 5.81 14.64 12.78
CA GLY A 150 5.38 15.26 11.53
C GLY A 150 6.45 16.13 10.86
N LYS A 151 7.72 16.02 11.29
CA LYS A 151 8.82 16.76 10.65
C LYS A 151 9.33 16.00 9.43
N LEU A 152 9.50 16.70 8.31
CA LEU A 152 10.12 16.14 7.11
C LEU A 152 11.62 15.93 7.34
N ILE A 153 12.08 14.69 7.21
CA ILE A 153 13.46 14.27 7.39
C ILE A 153 13.97 13.65 6.10
N THR A 154 15.17 14.05 5.68
CA THR A 154 15.89 13.44 4.55
C THR A 154 17.15 12.79 5.07
N LYS A 155 17.30 11.49 4.85
CA LYS A 155 18.51 10.73 5.21
C LYS A 155 19.17 10.14 3.98
N GLN A 156 20.49 10.14 3.98
CA GLN A 156 21.31 9.54 2.93
C GLN A 156 21.78 8.16 3.37
N TYR A 157 21.82 7.23 2.42
CA TYR A 157 22.20 5.85 2.63
C TYR A 157 23.04 5.36 1.46
N PHE A 158 23.71 4.24 1.68
CA PHE A 158 24.38 3.45 0.65
C PHE A 158 24.02 1.99 0.82
N ALA A 159 23.93 1.24 -0.28
CA ALA A 159 23.59 -0.18 -0.27
C ALA A 159 24.23 -0.92 -1.44
N LEU A 160 24.28 -2.25 -1.33
CA LEU A 160 24.52 -3.12 -2.47
C LEU A 160 23.33 -3.04 -3.43
N ALA A 161 23.61 -2.96 -4.73
CA ALA A 161 22.62 -2.78 -5.77
C ALA A 161 22.78 -3.83 -6.88
N PHE A 162 21.66 -4.44 -7.26
CA PHE A 162 21.58 -5.37 -8.39
C PHE A 162 20.94 -4.67 -9.57
N LYS A 163 21.58 -4.78 -10.73
CA LYS A 163 20.96 -4.28 -11.97
C LYS A 163 19.81 -5.20 -12.36
N ASN A 164 18.63 -4.65 -12.61
CA ASN A 164 17.47 -5.40 -13.08
C ASN A 164 17.44 -5.52 -14.62
N ASN A 165 16.54 -6.35 -15.15
CA ASN A 165 16.42 -6.60 -16.59
C ASN A 165 15.91 -5.39 -17.40
N SER A 166 15.37 -4.36 -16.73
CA SER A 166 14.96 -3.10 -17.32
C SER A 166 16.05 -2.02 -17.24
N ASN A 167 17.29 -2.41 -16.93
CA ASN A 167 18.44 -1.52 -16.70
C ASN A 167 18.31 -0.56 -15.51
N GLY A 168 17.31 -0.75 -14.64
CA GLY A 168 17.20 -0.07 -13.35
C GLY A 168 17.97 -0.80 -12.25
N TYR A 169 17.84 -0.30 -11.03
CA TYR A 169 18.45 -0.81 -9.80
C TYR A 169 17.49 -0.71 -8.63
#